data_AF-A0A7H8PKV0-F1
#
_entry.id   AF-A0A7H8PKV0-F1
#
_cell.length_a   1.000
_cell.length_b   1.000
_cell.length_c   1.000
_cell.angle_alpha   90.00
_cell.angle_beta   90.00
_cell.angle_gamma   90.00
#
_symmetry.space_group_name_H-M   'P 1'
#
loop_
_entity.id
_entity.type
_entity.pdbx_description
1 polymer ?
#
loop_
_entity_poly.entity_id
_entity_poly.type
_entity_poly.pdbx_seq_one_letter_code
_entity_poly.pdbx_strand_id
1 'polypeptide(L)'
;MKKTLIIIGCLALGFSSCGEDDVKTNPCEAIDSGLRLPVEEALNAYTDATPKTETLCKLVQDAIQAYRDTECGADDAYETELGDVLKECATIGQ
;
A
#
# COMPACT_ATOMS: atom_id res chain seq x y z
N MET A 1 0.19 19.97 -38.47
CA MET A 1 0.09 18.61 -39.02
C MET A 1 1.13 17.74 -38.34
N LYS A 2 0.72 16.59 -37.76
CA LYS A 2 1.52 15.34 -37.57
C LYS A 2 2.78 15.45 -36.68
N LYS A 3 3.06 14.60 -35.67
CA LYS A 3 2.55 13.29 -35.23
C LYS A 3 3.01 13.08 -33.77
N THR A 4 2.14 12.53 -32.94
CA THR A 4 2.46 11.88 -31.67
C THR A 4 3.48 10.76 -31.90
N LEU A 5 4.59 10.77 -31.16
CA LEU A 5 5.52 9.65 -31.06
C LEU A 5 5.38 9.06 -29.66
N ILE A 6 4.63 7.96 -29.57
CA ILE A 6 4.64 7.05 -28.43
C ILE A 6 5.99 6.33 -28.49
N ILE A 7 6.87 6.60 -27.53
CA ILE A 7 8.10 5.82 -27.33
C ILE A 7 7.78 4.82 -26.22
N ILE A 8 7.47 3.59 -26.65
CA ILE A 8 7.56 2.39 -25.82
C ILE A 8 9.05 2.18 -25.56
N GLY A 9 9.50 2.49 -24.36
CA GLY A 9 10.87 2.28 -23.90
C GLY A 9 10.90 1.28 -22.75
N CYS A 10 10.69 -0.01 -23.05
CA CYS A 10 11.16 -1.06 -22.17
C CYS A 10 12.69 -1.16 -22.27
N LEU A 11 13.32 -1.44 -21.12
CA LEU A 11 14.72 -1.84 -20.90
C LEU A 11 15.79 -0.75 -20.86
N ALA A 12 16.10 -0.30 -19.63
CA ALA A 12 17.46 -0.37 -19.09
C ALA A 12 17.48 0.05 -17.60
N LEU A 13 17.08 -0.85 -16.68
CA LEU A 13 17.55 -0.77 -15.30
C LEU A 13 18.79 -1.66 -15.20
N GLY A 14 19.94 -0.99 -15.20
CA GLY A 14 21.26 -1.57 -15.28
C GLY A 14 21.55 -2.48 -14.09
N PHE A 15 21.98 -3.70 -14.41
CA PHE A 15 22.80 -4.54 -13.58
C PHE A 15 24.10 -3.79 -13.24
N SER A 16 24.30 -3.44 -11.97
CA SER A 16 25.61 -3.07 -11.42
C SER A 16 25.83 -3.87 -10.14
N SER A 17 26.42 -5.05 -10.34
CA SER A 17 27.26 -5.84 -9.44
C SER A 17 27.52 -5.29 -8.03
N CYS A 18 27.14 -6.06 -7.00
CA CYS A 18 27.88 -6.23 -5.75
C CYS A 18 27.45 -7.55 -5.08
N GLY A 19 28.33 -8.56 -5.13
CA GLY A 19 28.54 -9.54 -4.07
C GLY A 19 27.52 -10.65 -3.85
N GLU A 20 28.00 -11.88 -4.03
CA GLU A 20 27.50 -13.15 -3.48
C GLU A 20 26.39 -13.08 -2.41
N ASP A 21 25.22 -13.63 -2.77
CA ASP A 21 24.20 -14.37 -1.98
C ASP A 21 22.80 -13.95 -2.47
N ASP A 22 22.46 -14.34 -3.71
CA ASP A 22 21.20 -14.02 -4.38
C ASP A 22 20.00 -14.75 -3.72
N VAL A 23 19.65 -14.34 -2.51
CA VAL A 23 18.25 -14.35 -2.11
C VAL A 23 17.58 -13.33 -3.04
N LYS A 24 17.06 -13.81 -4.17
CA LYS A 24 16.14 -13.04 -5.00
C LYS A 24 14.87 -12.80 -4.20
N THR A 25 14.93 -11.93 -3.19
CA THR A 25 13.74 -11.31 -2.64
C THR A 25 13.08 -10.66 -3.82
N ASN A 26 11.92 -11.20 -4.21
CA ASN A 26 11.13 -10.60 -5.27
C ASN A 26 11.01 -9.11 -4.93
N PRO A 27 11.24 -8.15 -5.86
CA PRO A 27 11.06 -6.73 -5.56
C PRO A 27 9.69 -6.46 -4.91
N CYS A 28 8.68 -7.27 -5.24
CA CYS A 28 7.39 -7.24 -4.57
C CYS A 28 7.39 -7.73 -3.12
N GLU A 29 8.23 -8.67 -2.69
CA GLU A 29 8.31 -9.08 -1.27
C GLU A 29 8.92 -7.99 -0.37
N ALA A 30 9.92 -7.26 -0.89
CA ALA A 30 10.53 -6.14 -0.17
C ALA A 30 9.58 -4.93 -0.10
N ILE A 31 8.86 -4.66 -1.20
CA ILE A 31 7.83 -3.61 -1.29
C ILE A 31 6.63 -3.97 -0.41
N ASP A 32 6.16 -5.21 -0.45
CA ASP A 32 5.08 -5.73 0.40
C ASP A 32 5.43 -5.52 1.88
N SER A 33 6.60 -5.96 2.32
CA SER A 33 7.01 -5.79 3.72
C SER A 33 7.10 -4.31 4.15
N GLY A 34 7.59 -3.44 3.26
CA GLY A 34 7.70 -2.00 3.52
C GLY A 34 6.36 -1.26 3.55
N LEU A 35 5.36 -1.74 2.81
CA LEU A 35 4.02 -1.13 2.72
C LEU A 35 3.01 -1.76 3.67
N ARG A 36 3.22 -3.00 4.11
CA ARG A 36 2.43 -3.62 5.18
C ARG A 36 2.61 -2.90 6.51
N LEU A 37 3.84 -2.53 6.85
CA LEU A 37 4.17 -1.78 8.07
C LEU A 37 3.27 -0.55 8.30
N PRO A 38 3.14 0.41 7.36
CA PRO A 38 2.28 1.57 7.56
C PRO A 38 0.78 1.21 7.65
N VAL A 39 0.33 0.14 6.97
CA VAL A 39 -1.05 -0.37 7.13
C VAL A 39 -1.27 -0.92 8.52
N GLU A 40 -0.35 -1.75 9.02
CA GLU A 40 -0.39 -2.33 10.36
C GLU A 40 -0.30 -1.26 11.45
N GLU A 41 0.57 -0.26 11.29
CA GLU A 41 0.66 0.89 12.21
C GLU A 41 -0.63 1.70 12.23
N ALA A 42 -1.24 1.95 11.06
CA ALA A 42 -2.52 2.65 10.98
C ALA A 42 -3.65 1.85 11.63
N LEU A 43 -3.72 0.54 11.38
CA LEU A 43 -4.71 -0.36 11.98
C LEU A 43 -4.54 -0.47 13.50
N ASN A 44 -3.30 -0.56 13.99
CA ASN A 44 -3.01 -0.57 15.42
C ASN A 44 -3.41 0.76 16.06
N ALA A 45 -3.01 1.90 15.48
CA ALA A 45 -3.40 3.22 15.96
C ALA A 45 -4.93 3.40 15.98
N TYR A 46 -5.63 2.86 14.98
CA TYR A 46 -7.09 2.86 14.93
C TYR A 46 -7.71 1.93 15.98
N THR A 47 -7.11 0.77 16.25
CA THR A 47 -7.58 -0.22 17.22
C THR A 47 -7.40 0.25 18.65
N ASP A 48 -6.23 0.82 18.99
CA ASP A 48 -5.92 1.35 20.33
C ASP A 48 -6.63 2.67 20.64
N ALA A 49 -7.08 3.41 19.62
CA ALA A 49 -7.71 4.70 19.84
C ALA A 49 -9.12 4.58 20.42
N THR A 50 -9.32 5.22 21.58
CA THR A 50 -10.63 5.44 22.19
C THR A 50 -10.76 6.90 22.67
N PRO A 51 -11.72 7.70 22.17
CA PRO A 51 -12.67 7.36 21.11
C PRO A 51 -12.00 7.29 19.74
N LYS A 52 -12.53 6.45 18.86
CA LYS A 52 -12.16 6.46 17.44
C LYS A 52 -12.56 7.80 16.81
N THR A 53 -11.78 8.28 15.85
CA THR A 53 -11.99 9.57 15.18
C THR A 53 -12.02 9.42 13.67
N GLU A 54 -12.69 10.35 12.97
CA GLU A 54 -12.67 10.41 11.50
C GLU A 54 -11.25 10.52 10.93
N THR A 55 -10.32 11.12 11.65
CA THR A 55 -8.92 11.23 11.22
C THR A 55 -8.25 9.86 11.16
N LEU A 56 -8.48 9.00 12.17
CA LEU A 56 -7.93 7.65 12.21
C LEU A 56 -8.59 6.75 11.17
N CYS A 57 -9.89 6.94 10.94
CA CYS A 57 -10.62 6.29 9.84
C CYS A 57 -9.99 6.55 8.47
N LYS A 58 -9.70 7.83 8.19
CA LYS A 58 -9.05 8.23 6.94
C LYS A 58 -7.63 7.70 6.86
N LEU A 59 -6.87 7.76 7.95
CA LEU A 59 -5.51 7.22 8.02
C LEU A 59 -5.45 5.75 7.58
N VAL A 60 -6.33 4.90 8.10
CA VAL A 60 -6.38 3.48 7.75
C VAL A 60 -6.80 3.28 6.29
N GLN A 61 -7.80 4.02 5.83
CA GLN A 61 -8.26 3.96 4.43
C GLN A 61 -7.14 4.35 3.46
N ASP A 62 -6.45 5.46 3.72
CA ASP A 62 -5.31 5.94 2.92
C ASP A 62 -4.15 4.94 2.94
N ALA A 63 -3.84 4.35 4.09
CA ALA A 63 -2.76 3.36 4.19
C ALA A 63 -3.08 2.09 3.39
N ILE A 64 -4.28 1.54 3.53
CA ILE A 64 -4.71 0.34 2.79
C ILE A 64 -4.77 0.63 1.29
N GLN A 65 -5.29 1.80 0.90
CA GLN A 65 -5.34 2.18 -0.51
C GLN A 65 -3.93 2.36 -1.09
N ALA A 66 -3.02 3.00 -0.34
CA ALA A 66 -1.63 3.16 -0.77
C ALA A 66 -0.92 1.81 -0.96
N TYR A 67 -1.22 0.80 -0.12
CA TYR A 67 -0.73 -0.56 -0.33
C TYR A 67 -1.28 -1.17 -1.62
N ARG A 68 -2.60 -1.06 -1.85
CA ARG A 68 -3.30 -1.62 -3.02
C ARG A 68 -2.91 -0.95 -4.35
N ASP A 69 -2.64 0.35 -4.34
CA ASP A 69 -2.24 1.12 -5.53
C ASP A 69 -0.83 0.77 -6.03
N THR A 70 -0.07 -0.04 -5.29
CA THR A 70 1.26 -0.46 -5.72
C THR A 70 1.20 -1.61 -6.71
N GLU A 71 2.16 -1.67 -7.64
CA GLU A 71 2.25 -2.74 -8.65
C GLU A 71 2.41 -4.15 -8.04
N CYS A 72 2.69 -4.22 -6.74
CA CYS A 72 2.91 -5.44 -5.97
C CYS A 72 1.83 -5.70 -4.91
N GLY A 73 0.90 -4.76 -4.70
CA GLY A 73 -0.21 -4.92 -3.77
C GLY A 73 -1.31 -5.81 -4.37
N ALA A 74 -1.91 -6.67 -3.56
CA ALA A 74 -3.12 -7.37 -3.97
C ALA A 74 -4.34 -6.43 -3.82
N ASP A 75 -5.17 -6.33 -4.86
CA ASP A 75 -6.40 -5.53 -4.86
C ASP A 75 -7.34 -5.87 -3.67
N ASP A 76 -7.34 -7.13 -3.25
CA ASP A 76 -8.15 -7.65 -2.13
C ASP A 76 -7.46 -7.56 -0.77
N ALA A 77 -6.22 -7.07 -0.69
CA ALA A 77 -5.50 -6.99 0.58
C ALA A 77 -6.21 -6.09 1.59
N TYR A 78 -6.33 -6.57 2.82
CA TYR A 78 -7.00 -5.85 3.92
C TYR A 78 -8.47 -5.50 3.63
N GLU A 79 -9.14 -6.22 2.73
CA GLU A 79 -10.55 -5.94 2.39
C GLU A 79 -11.48 -6.08 3.61
N THR A 80 -11.23 -7.07 4.46
CA THR A 80 -12.02 -7.28 5.67
C THR A 80 -11.82 -6.14 6.66
N GLU A 81 -10.55 -5.81 6.94
CA GLU A 81 -10.16 -4.74 7.86
C GLU A 81 -10.67 -3.38 7.39
N LEU A 82 -10.54 -3.08 6.09
CA LEU A 82 -11.09 -1.88 5.48
C LEU A 82 -12.62 -1.84 5.63
N GLY A 83 -13.29 -2.96 5.38
CA GLY A 83 -14.74 -3.08 5.53
C GLY A 83 -15.21 -2.82 6.96
N ASP A 84 -14.52 -3.35 7.96
CA ASP A 84 -14.87 -3.13 9.38
C ASP A 84 -14.57 -1.70 9.84
N VAL A 85 -13.43 -1.14 9.42
CA VAL A 85 -13.10 0.28 9.63
C VAL A 85 -14.21 1.16 9.04
N LEU A 86 -14.59 0.94 7.78
CA LEU A 86 -15.65 1.75 7.13
C LEU A 86 -16.99 1.69 7.87
N LYS A 87 -17.41 0.51 8.36
CA LYS A 87 -18.65 0.36 9.14
C LYS A 87 -18.60 1.16 10.43
N GLU A 88 -17.52 1.03 11.20
CA GLU A 88 -17.34 1.76 12.44
C GLU A 88 -17.24 3.27 12.19
N CYS A 89 -16.46 3.68 11.20
CA CYS A 89 -16.28 5.08 10.82
C CYS A 89 -17.57 5.74 10.35
N ALA A 90 -18.49 5.01 9.72
CA ALA A 90 -19.82 5.52 9.36
C ALA A 90 -20.70 5.85 10.58
N THR A 91 -20.34 5.34 11.76
CA THR A 91 -21.02 5.66 13.03
C THR A 91 -20.36 6.80 13.80
N ILE A 92 -19.13 7.18 13.44
CA ILE A 92 -18.41 8.29 14.09
C ILE A 92 -18.96 9.61 13.56
N GLY A 93 -19.73 10.30 14.40
CA GLY A 93 -20.35 11.60 14.07
C GLY A 93 -21.86 11.55 13.83
N GLN A 94 -22.50 10.40 14.03
CA GLN A 94 -23.97 10.33 14.18
C GLN A 94 -24.43 10.72 15.59
#